data_AF-A0A960HC91-F1
#
_entry.id   AF-A0A960HC91-F1
#
_cell.length_a   1.000
_cell.length_b   1.000
_cell.length_c   1.000
_cell.angle_alpha   90.00
_cell.angle_beta   90.00
_cell.angle_gamma   90.00
#
_symmetry.space_group_name_H-M   'P 1'
#
loop_
_entity.id
_entity.type
_entity.pdbx_description
1 polymer ?
#
loop_
_entity_poly.entity_id
_entity_poly.type
_entity_poly.pdbx_seq_one_letter_code
_entity_poly.pdbx_strand_id
1 'polypeptide(L)'
;MNTDSDTPTDEHHRDRSGDAPGELGFSGCLEELDRIVRGLETDSVDVDELSETVARAADLVEWCRTRLGDTRTRLEEVLPRLELADAPEPEPDASDR
;
A
#
# COMPACT_ATOMS: atom_id res chain seq x y z
N MET A 1 -20.58 -33.13 -21.40
CA MET A 1 -20.23 -31.72 -21.19
C MET A 1 -19.69 -31.61 -19.78
N ASN A 2 -18.40 -31.90 -19.60
CA ASN A 2 -17.74 -31.69 -18.31
C ASN A 2 -16.82 -30.51 -18.52
N THR A 3 -17.14 -29.40 -17.87
CA THR A 3 -16.25 -28.25 -17.76
C THR A 3 -15.27 -28.59 -16.66
N ASP A 4 -14.12 -29.14 -17.03
CA ASP A 4 -12.90 -29.07 -16.23
C ASP A 4 -12.56 -27.58 -16.04
N SER A 5 -13.13 -27.00 -14.97
CA SER A 5 -12.66 -25.73 -14.42
C SER A 5 -11.43 -26.02 -13.57
N ASP A 6 -10.33 -26.35 -14.23
CA ASP A 6 -9.00 -26.12 -13.66
C ASP A 6 -8.78 -24.60 -13.66
N THR A 7 -9.38 -23.93 -12.68
CA THR A 7 -8.92 -22.61 -12.28
C THR A 7 -7.69 -22.86 -11.41
N PRO A 8 -6.49 -22.41 -11.79
CA PRO A 8 -5.34 -22.49 -10.92
C PRO A 8 -5.65 -21.59 -9.72
N THR A 9 -6.02 -22.22 -8.61
CA THR A 9 -6.16 -21.53 -7.33
C THR A 9 -4.76 -21.04 -6.99
N ASP A 10 -4.63 -19.73 -6.91
CA ASP A 10 -3.44 -18.97 -6.53
C ASP A 10 -2.53 -19.73 -5.54
N GLU A 11 -1.51 -20.43 -6.07
CA GLU A 11 -0.49 -21.15 -5.30
C GLU A 11 0.63 -20.20 -4.82
N HIS A 12 0.31 -18.92 -4.55
CA HIS A 12 1.26 -17.97 -3.98
C HIS A 12 1.02 -17.64 -2.50
N HIS A 13 0.19 -18.43 -1.80
CA HIS A 13 0.13 -18.44 -0.33
C HIS A 13 1.21 -19.36 0.29
N ARG A 14 2.43 -19.33 -0.25
CA ARG A 14 3.59 -19.87 0.47
C ARG A 14 3.93 -18.84 1.53
N ASP A 15 3.63 -19.16 2.77
CA ASP A 15 4.04 -18.50 4.01
C ASP A 15 5.04 -17.33 3.84
N ARG A 16 4.52 -16.15 3.45
CA ARG A 16 5.31 -14.92 3.24
C ARG A 16 5.56 -14.17 4.55
N SER A 17 5.31 -14.81 5.69
CA SER A 17 5.36 -14.19 7.02
C SER A 17 6.77 -13.70 7.39
N GLY A 18 7.81 -14.03 6.60
CA GLY A 18 9.18 -13.54 6.73
C GLY A 18 9.66 -12.55 5.67
N ASP A 19 8.88 -12.24 4.63
CA ASP A 19 9.32 -11.34 3.55
C ASP A 19 9.42 -9.89 4.05
N ALA A 20 10.32 -9.10 3.48
CA ALA A 20 10.39 -7.68 3.80
C ALA A 20 9.13 -6.94 3.29
N PRO A 21 8.66 -5.88 3.97
CA PRO A 21 7.45 -5.13 3.55
C PRO A 21 7.50 -4.64 2.08
N GLY A 22 8.70 -4.29 1.61
CA GLY A 22 8.95 -3.88 0.22
C GLY A 22 8.65 -4.96 -0.83
N GLU A 23 8.88 -6.22 -0.49
CA GLU A 23 8.72 -7.38 -1.39
C GLU A 23 7.26 -7.81 -1.49
N LEU A 24 6.49 -7.64 -0.41
CA LEU A 24 5.03 -7.85 -0.37
C LEU A 24 4.27 -6.80 -1.20
N GLY A 25 4.84 -5.59 -1.29
CA GLY A 25 4.13 -4.44 -1.84
C GLY A 25 2.98 -3.99 -0.93
N PHE A 26 2.29 -2.93 -1.36
CA PHE A 26 1.27 -2.29 -0.51
C PHE A 26 0.06 -3.19 -0.23
N SER A 27 -0.45 -3.90 -1.24
CA SER A 27 -1.56 -4.85 -1.03
C SER A 27 -1.15 -5.99 -0.11
N GLY A 28 0.02 -6.59 -0.33
CA GLY A 28 0.50 -7.69 0.49
C GLY A 28 0.73 -7.29 1.95
N CYS A 29 1.26 -6.09 2.20
CA CYS A 29 1.38 -5.55 3.55
C CYS A 29 0.01 -5.40 4.25
N LEU A 30 -1.01 -4.91 3.54
CA LEU A 30 -2.36 -4.77 4.10
C LEU A 30 -3.01 -6.13 4.38
N GLU A 31 -2.84 -7.10 3.48
CA GLU A 31 -3.34 -8.46 3.66
C GLU A 31 -2.67 -9.16 4.85
N GLU A 32 -1.37 -8.95 5.05
CA GLU A 32 -0.66 -9.47 6.22
C GLU A 32 -1.08 -8.78 7.51
N LEU A 33 -1.28 -7.46 7.50
CA LEU A 33 -1.82 -6.74 8.66
C LEU A 33 -3.21 -7.24 9.06
N ASP A 34 -4.09 -7.52 8.09
CA ASP A 34 -5.41 -8.10 8.36
C ASP A 34 -5.30 -9.50 8.99
N ARG A 35 -4.38 -10.34 8.49
CA ARG A 35 -4.09 -11.66 9.11
C ARG A 35 -3.58 -11.53 10.54
N ILE A 36 -2.64 -10.61 10.77
CA ILE A 36 -2.09 -10.36 12.11
C ILE A 36 -3.21 -9.95 13.06
N VAL A 37 -4.03 -8.95 12.71
CA VAL A 37 -5.12 -8.46 13.56
C VAL A 37 -6.08 -9.59 13.92
N ARG A 38 -6.49 -10.41 12.95
CA ARG A 38 -7.35 -11.59 13.21
C ARG A 38 -6.70 -12.61 14.13
N GLY A 39 -5.39 -12.82 14.02
CA GLY A 39 -4.62 -13.69 14.91
C GLY A 39 -4.64 -13.18 16.35
N LEU A 40 -4.48 -11.88 16.54
CA LEU A 40 -4.49 -11.23 17.86
C LEU A 40 -5.84 -11.27 18.57
N GLU A 41 -6.93 -11.40 17.83
CA GLU A 41 -8.29 -11.51 18.39
C GLU A 41 -8.61 -12.93 18.91
N THR A 42 -7.68 -13.88 18.78
CA THR A 42 -7.85 -15.26 19.27
C THR A 42 -7.39 -15.41 20.72
N ASP A 43 -8.21 -16.03 21.58
CA ASP A 43 -8.00 -16.17 23.03
C ASP A 43 -6.78 -17.03 23.47
N SER A 44 -5.99 -17.57 22.53
CA SER A 44 -4.94 -18.57 22.81
C SER A 44 -3.53 -18.16 22.42
N VAL A 45 -3.22 -16.86 22.34
CA VAL A 45 -1.89 -16.37 21.95
C VAL A 45 -0.97 -16.24 23.17
N ASP A 46 0.25 -16.77 23.07
CA ASP A 46 1.29 -16.60 24.10
C ASP A 46 1.85 -15.16 24.11
N VAL A 47 2.31 -14.67 25.26
CA VAL A 47 2.82 -13.28 25.39
C VAL A 47 4.08 -13.03 24.55
N ASP A 48 4.93 -14.04 24.38
CA ASP A 48 6.12 -13.93 23.54
C ASP A 48 5.72 -13.85 22.06
N GLU A 49 4.78 -14.70 21.62
CA GLU A 49 4.21 -14.67 20.26
C GLU A 49 3.49 -13.35 19.96
N LEU A 50 2.78 -12.80 20.96
CA LEU A 50 2.12 -11.50 20.85
C LEU A 50 3.16 -10.38 20.58
N SER A 51 4.29 -10.43 21.27
CA SER A 51 5.34 -9.42 21.13
C SER A 51 5.97 -9.44 19.73
N GLU A 52 6.28 -10.63 19.20
CA GLU A 52 6.80 -10.80 17.83
C GLU A 52 5.77 -10.37 16.78
N THR A 53 4.50 -10.74 16.99
CA THR A 53 3.40 -10.40 16.08
C THR A 53 3.17 -8.89 16.00
N VAL A 54 3.22 -8.20 17.14
CA VAL A 54 3.10 -6.73 17.20
C VAL A 54 4.31 -6.05 16.58
N ALA A 55 5.53 -6.57 16.79
CA ALA A 55 6.73 -6.04 16.15
C ALA A 55 6.63 -6.12 14.62
N ARG A 56 6.20 -7.27 14.09
CA ARG A 56 5.95 -7.45 12.65
C ARG A 56 4.91 -6.47 12.12
N ALA A 57 3.80 -6.26 12.84
CA ALA A 57 2.79 -5.30 12.45
C ALA A 57 3.34 -3.86 12.42
N ALA A 58 4.20 -3.49 13.36
CA ALA A 58 4.83 -2.18 13.40
C ALA A 58 5.68 -1.92 12.14
N ASP A 59 6.49 -2.89 11.74
CA ASP A 59 7.34 -2.80 10.55
C ASP A 59 6.51 -2.60 9.27
N LEU A 60 5.43 -3.38 9.10
CA LEU A 60 4.52 -3.27 7.96
C LEU A 60 3.84 -1.89 7.92
N VAL A 61 3.38 -1.39 9.06
CA VAL A 61 2.73 -0.08 9.17
C VAL A 61 3.70 1.06 8.85
N GLU A 62 4.93 1.00 9.37
CA GLU A 62 5.95 2.02 9.12
C GLU A 62 6.26 2.13 7.63
N TRP A 63 6.46 0.99 6.97
CA TRP A 63 6.70 0.95 5.54
C TRP A 63 5.50 1.49 4.73
N CYS A 64 4.27 1.09 5.08
CA CYS A 64 3.06 1.58 4.42
C CYS A 64 2.93 3.11 4.54
N ARG A 65 3.19 3.67 5.73
CA ARG A 65 3.15 5.12 5.97
C ARG A 65 4.20 5.86 5.15
N THR A 66 5.41 5.31 5.08
CA THR A 66 6.50 5.87 4.27
C THR A 66 6.09 5.94 2.80
N ARG A 67 5.59 4.84 2.25
CA ARG A 67 5.14 4.76 0.86
C ARG A 67 3.99 5.73 0.53
N LEU A 68 3.05 5.92 1.46
CA LEU A 68 1.97 6.90 1.31
C LEU A 68 2.51 8.33 1.34
N GLY A 69 3.49 8.61 2.21
CA GLY A 69 4.20 9.89 2.24
C GLY A 69 4.89 10.19 0.91
N ASP A 70 5.67 9.25 0.39
CA ASP A 70 6.36 9.39 -0.90
C ASP A 70 5.37 9.62 -2.05
N THR A 71 4.25 8.89 -2.04
CA THR A 71 3.19 9.04 -3.04
C THR A 71 2.57 10.43 -2.96
N ARG A 72 2.28 10.93 -1.76
CA ARG A 72 1.78 12.30 -1.56
C ARG A 72 2.77 13.33 -2.10
N THR A 73 4.04 13.23 -1.74
CA THR A 73 5.09 14.16 -2.22
C THR A 73 5.13 14.18 -3.75
N ARG A 74 5.10 13.01 -4.38
CA ARG A 74 5.10 12.91 -5.85
C ARG A 74 3.84 13.52 -6.47
N LEU A 75 2.68 13.40 -5.84
CA LEU A 75 1.46 14.06 -6.30
C LEU A 75 1.58 15.58 -6.20
N GLU A 76 2.12 16.11 -5.11
CA GLU A 76 2.36 17.54 -4.90
C GLU A 76 3.33 18.12 -5.95
N GLU A 77 4.28 17.33 -6.45
CA GLU A 77 5.18 17.74 -7.54
C GLU A 77 4.53 17.73 -8.94
N VAL A 78 3.57 16.83 -9.16
CA VAL A 78 2.94 16.61 -10.47
C VAL A 78 1.72 17.51 -10.66
N LEU A 79 0.91 17.72 -9.63
CA LEU A 79 -0.33 18.51 -9.70
C LEU A 79 -0.12 19.91 -10.30
N PRO A 80 0.87 20.72 -9.87
CA PRO A 80 1.09 22.04 -10.45
C PRO A 80 1.42 22.00 -11.94
N ARG A 81 2.11 20.95 -12.41
CA ARG A 81 2.46 20.79 -13.83
C ARG A 81 1.22 20.54 -14.69
N LEU A 82 0.24 19.84 -14.14
CA LEU A 82 -1.04 19.60 -14.80
C LEU A 82 -1.90 20.87 -14.81
N GLU A 83 -1.90 21.63 -13.70
CA GLU A 83 -2.62 22.90 -13.60
C GLU A 83 -2.05 23.98 -14.53
N LEU A 84 -0.72 24.06 -14.70
CA LEU A 84 -0.09 24.98 -15.64
C LEU A 84 -0.42 24.66 -17.12
N ALA A 85 -0.70 23.40 -17.45
CA ALA A 85 -1.05 23.00 -18.82
C ALA A 85 -2.47 23.45 -19.22
N ASP A 86 -3.37 23.63 -18.25
CA ASP A 86 -4.74 24.08 -18.44
C ASP A 86 -4.93 25.59 -18.14
N ALA A 87 -3.87 26.30 -17.76
CA ALA A 87 -3.95 27.73 -17.49
C ALA A 87 -4.23 28.51 -18.80
N PRO A 88 -5.24 29.39 -18.84
CA PRO A 88 -5.49 30.23 -20.00
C PRO A 88 -4.26 31.11 -20.26
N GLU A 89 -3.82 31.20 -21.52
CA GLU A 89 -2.69 32.05 -21.88
C GLU A 89 -2.94 33.49 -21.37
N PRO A 90 -1.92 34.15 -20.81
CA PRO A 90 -2.07 35.51 -20.32
C PRO A 90 -2.50 36.41 -21.49
N GLU A 91 -3.72 36.94 -21.41
CA GLU A 91 -4.25 37.91 -22.36
C GLU A 91 -3.22 39.04 -22.54
N PRO A 92 -2.85 39.39 -23.79
CA PRO A 92 -1.82 40.38 -24.03
C PRO A 92 -2.24 41.72 -23.41
N ASP A 93 -1.31 42.30 -22.64
CA ASP A 93 -1.50 43.55 -21.91
C ASP A 93 -2.11 44.63 -22.82
N ALA A 94 -3.41 44.91 -22.61
CA ALA A 94 -4.15 45.95 -23.33
C ALA A 94 -3.82 47.36 -22.80
N SER A 95 -2.55 47.59 -22.47
CA SER A 95 -2.00 48.84 -21.96
C SER A 95 -1.09 49.51 -23.01
N ASP A 96 -1.52 49.48 -24.27
CA ASP A 96 -0.99 50.32 -25.34
C ASP A 96 -2.17 50.89 -26.16
N ARG A 97 -2.96 51.76 -25.52
CA ARG A 97 -4.01 52.54 -26.18
C ARG A 97 -4.13 53.96 -25.65
#